data_AF-A0A3R6R4H5-F1
#
_entry.id   AF-A0A3R6R4H5-F1
#
_cell.length_a   1.000
_cell.length_b   1.000
_cell.length_c   1.000
_cell.angle_alpha   90.00
_cell.angle_beta   90.00
_cell.angle_gamma   90.00
#
_symmetry.space_group_name_H-M   'P 1'
#
loop_
_entity.id
_entity.type
_entity.pdbx_description
1 polymer ?
#
loop_
_entity_poly.entity_id
_entity_poly.type
_entity_poly.pdbx_seq_one_letter_code
_entity_poly.pdbx_strand_id
1 'polypeptide(L)'
;KPIGFHRESTALNDTDMKYLLLYLEETYGLTNEKKIDNAIGIVANENKYHPIRDYLSTLVWDGTERIRFCLRHFLGADADDYTYEALKLFLLGAISRAFQPGCKFEIMLCLVGGQGAGKSTFFRLLAVRDEWFSDDLRKLDDDNVYRKLQGHWIIEMSEMMATANAKSIEEIKSFLSRQKEVYKIPYETHPADRPRQCVFGGTSNAL
;
A
#
# COMPACT_ATOMS: atom_id res chain seq x y z
N LYS A 1 -9.42 33.12 17.30
CA LYS A 1 -9.17 33.72 15.97
C LYS A 1 -8.79 32.60 15.01
N PRO A 2 -9.12 32.64 13.71
CA PRO A 2 -8.56 31.68 12.76
C PRO A 2 -7.04 31.89 12.67
N ILE A 3 -6.27 30.81 12.74
CA ILE A 3 -4.80 30.81 12.85
C ILE A 3 -4.12 30.92 11.47
N GLY A 4 -4.89 31.20 10.42
CA GLY A 4 -4.38 31.31 9.05
C GLY A 4 -3.82 30.03 8.44
N PHE A 5 -4.03 28.87 9.07
CA PHE A 5 -3.57 27.58 8.57
C PHE A 5 -4.68 26.81 7.84
N HIS A 6 -4.33 26.27 6.68
CA HIS A 6 -5.16 25.34 5.92
C HIS A 6 -4.41 24.02 5.78
N ARG A 7 -5.08 22.94 6.20
CA ARG A 7 -4.54 21.59 6.11
C ARG A 7 -4.40 21.16 4.65
N GLU A 8 -3.23 20.66 4.27
CA GLU A 8 -2.93 20.26 2.89
C GLU A 8 -3.17 18.78 2.60
N SER A 9 -3.22 17.92 3.63
CA SER A 9 -3.37 16.46 3.45
C SER A 9 -4.29 15.81 4.50
N THR A 10 -4.78 14.62 4.21
CA THR A 10 -5.59 13.81 5.15
C THR A 10 -4.77 13.17 6.27
N ALA A 11 -3.46 13.00 6.08
CA ALA A 11 -2.53 12.56 7.10
C ALA A 11 -2.11 13.75 7.98
N LEU A 12 -1.84 13.50 9.26
CA LEU A 12 -1.30 14.52 10.17
C LEU A 12 0.20 14.63 9.92
N ASN A 13 0.72 15.84 9.71
CA ASN A 13 2.14 16.10 9.52
C ASN A 13 2.73 17.01 10.61
N ASP A 14 4.05 17.20 10.60
CA ASP A 14 4.76 18.01 11.60
C ASP A 14 4.32 19.49 11.60
N THR A 15 3.88 20.01 10.45
CA THR A 15 3.35 21.38 10.35
C THR A 15 1.97 21.48 10.98
N ASP A 16 1.08 20.51 10.73
CA ASP A 16 -0.22 20.41 11.40
C ASP A 16 -0.05 20.40 12.92
N MET A 17 0.93 19.63 13.43
CA MET A 17 1.26 19.57 14.86
C MET A 17 1.66 20.94 15.42
N LYS A 18 2.54 21.67 14.72
CA LYS A 18 2.97 23.02 15.15
C LYS A 18 1.80 24.01 15.20
N TYR A 19 0.91 23.98 14.22
CA TYR A 19 -0.27 24.86 14.21
C TYR A 19 -1.29 24.47 15.28
N LEU A 20 -1.46 23.17 15.57
CA LEU A 20 -2.29 22.71 16.69
C LEU A 20 -1.72 23.16 18.04
N LEU A 21 -0.40 23.09 18.22
CA LEU A 21 0.26 23.60 19.42
C LEU A 21 0.04 25.11 19.57
N LEU A 22 0.28 25.89 18.52
CA LEU A 22 0.04 27.34 18.51
C LEU A 22 -1.42 27.68 18.82
N TYR A 23 -2.38 26.93 18.26
CA TYR A 23 -3.81 27.13 18.55
C TYR A 23 -4.13 27.00 20.03
N LEU A 24 -3.63 25.92 20.63
CA LEU A 24 -3.93 25.54 22.00
C LEU A 24 -3.28 26.49 22.98
N GLU A 25 -2.10 27.00 22.64
CA GLU A 25 -1.44 28.07 23.37
C GLU A 25 -2.23 29.39 23.30
N GLU A 26 -2.51 29.91 22.09
CA GLU A 26 -3.16 31.23 21.95
C GLU A 26 -4.61 31.26 22.46
N THR A 27 -5.33 30.14 22.34
CA THR A 27 -6.77 30.08 22.65
C THR A 27 -7.03 29.64 24.09
N TYR A 28 -6.21 28.73 24.62
CA TYR A 28 -6.44 28.08 25.92
C TYR A 28 -5.28 28.23 26.91
N GLY A 29 -4.17 28.88 26.53
CA GLY A 29 -2.98 29.04 27.38
C GLY A 29 -2.25 27.73 27.69
N LEU A 30 -2.46 26.69 26.88
CA LEU A 30 -1.85 25.38 27.08
C LEU A 30 -0.45 25.37 26.44
N THR A 31 0.59 25.29 27.27
CA THR A 31 2.00 25.36 26.82
C THR A 31 2.81 24.08 27.05
N ASN A 32 2.22 23.05 27.66
CA ASN A 32 2.90 21.79 27.91
C ASN A 32 2.82 20.90 26.64
N GLU A 33 3.77 21.11 25.72
CA GLU A 33 3.84 20.39 24.43
C GLU A 33 3.70 18.87 24.59
N LYS A 34 4.44 18.26 25.53
CA LYS A 34 4.40 16.81 25.74
C LYS A 34 3.01 16.29 26.12
N LYS A 35 2.26 17.04 26.95
CA LYS A 35 0.87 16.66 27.28
C LYS A 35 -0.07 16.82 26.09
N ILE A 36 0.15 17.85 25.29
CA ILE A 36 -0.64 18.12 24.09
C ILE A 36 -0.40 17.03 23.04
N ASP A 37 0.86 16.69 22.76
CA ASP A 37 1.23 15.61 21.83
C ASP A 37 0.62 14.27 22.24
N ASN A 38 0.69 13.93 23.53
CA ASN A 38 0.05 12.72 24.06
C ASN A 38 -1.47 12.74 23.86
N ALA A 39 -2.13 13.88 24.13
CA ALA A 39 -3.57 14.02 23.95
C ALA A 39 -3.98 13.90 22.48
N ILE A 40 -3.24 14.56 21.58
CA ILE A 40 -3.45 14.45 20.13
C ILE A 40 -3.26 12.99 19.70
N GLY A 41 -2.21 12.32 20.17
CA GLY A 41 -1.95 10.90 19.88
C GLY A 41 -3.07 9.98 20.34
N ILE A 42 -3.66 10.22 21.51
CA ILE A 42 -4.82 9.46 22.02
C ILE A 42 -6.02 9.64 21.08
N VAL A 43 -6.37 10.90 20.76
CA VAL A 43 -7.49 11.21 19.87
C VAL A 43 -7.27 10.63 18.47
N ALA A 44 -6.05 10.71 17.94
CA ALA A 44 -5.71 10.14 16.64
C ALA A 44 -5.85 8.61 16.63
N ASN A 45 -5.46 7.93 17.73
CA ASN A 45 -5.65 6.49 17.85
C ASN A 45 -7.12 6.09 18.01
N GLU A 46 -7.93 6.88 18.71
CA GLU A 46 -9.38 6.67 18.84
C GLU A 46 -10.12 6.88 17.51
N ASN A 47 -9.64 7.81 16.68
CA ASN A 47 -10.20 8.15 15.37
C ASN A 47 -9.44 7.50 14.20
N LYS A 48 -8.72 6.39 14.46
CA LYS A 48 -8.03 5.65 13.42
C LYS A 48 -9.04 5.07 12.42
N TYR A 49 -8.67 5.10 11.15
CA TYR A 49 -9.49 4.59 10.06
C TYR A 49 -8.60 3.84 9.06
N HIS A 50 -9.20 3.12 8.12
CA HIS A 50 -8.46 2.37 7.11
C HIS A 50 -8.92 2.80 5.70
N PRO A 51 -8.21 3.73 5.05
CA PRO A 51 -8.68 4.38 3.82
C PRO A 51 -9.11 3.40 2.72
N ILE A 52 -8.33 2.34 2.51
CA ILE A 52 -8.63 1.31 1.50
C ILE A 52 -9.89 0.51 1.87
N ARG A 53 -10.06 0.08 3.14
CA ARG A 53 -11.26 -0.67 3.57
C ARG A 53 -12.49 0.20 3.52
N ASP A 54 -12.37 1.45 3.95
CA ASP A 54 -13.47 2.41 3.93
C ASP A 54 -13.94 2.60 2.50
N TYR A 55 -13.02 2.83 1.55
CA TYR A 55 -13.33 2.87 0.13
C TYR A 55 -13.98 1.58 -0.37
N LEU A 56 -13.36 0.41 -0.14
CA LEU A 56 -13.86 -0.88 -0.62
C LEU A 56 -15.26 -1.21 -0.08
N SER A 57 -15.54 -0.82 1.17
CA SER A 57 -16.84 -1.04 1.82
C SER A 57 -17.96 -0.15 1.25
N THR A 58 -17.63 0.92 0.52
CA THR A 58 -18.62 1.78 -0.15
C THR A 58 -18.99 1.29 -1.56
N LEU A 59 -18.25 0.33 -2.10
CA LEU A 59 -18.47 -0.14 -3.48
C LEU A 59 -19.73 -0.99 -3.59
N VAL A 60 -20.49 -0.73 -4.66
CA VAL A 60 -21.66 -1.52 -5.04
C VAL A 60 -21.38 -2.12 -6.41
N TRP A 61 -21.52 -3.44 -6.53
CA TRP A 61 -21.34 -4.10 -7.82
C TRP A 61 -22.51 -3.75 -8.76
N ASP A 62 -22.18 -3.38 -9.98
CA ASP A 62 -23.12 -2.96 -11.02
C ASP A 62 -23.62 -4.12 -11.89
N GLY A 63 -23.30 -5.37 -11.53
CA GLY A 63 -23.73 -6.57 -12.26
C GLY A 63 -22.90 -6.91 -13.50
N THR A 64 -21.91 -6.09 -13.88
CA THR A 64 -21.11 -6.34 -15.09
C THR A 64 -19.82 -7.10 -14.75
N GLU A 65 -19.60 -8.25 -15.40
CA GLU A 65 -18.37 -9.02 -15.24
C GLU A 65 -17.21 -8.35 -16.01
N ARG A 66 -16.26 -7.75 -15.28
CA ARG A 66 -15.09 -7.07 -15.89
C ARG A 66 -13.79 -7.86 -15.80
N ILE A 67 -13.64 -8.71 -14.77
CA ILE A 67 -12.36 -9.39 -14.50
C ILE A 67 -11.94 -10.25 -15.70
N ARG A 68 -12.87 -10.99 -16.32
CA ARG A 68 -12.62 -11.89 -17.46
C ARG A 68 -11.92 -11.24 -18.64
N PHE A 69 -12.24 -9.98 -18.94
CA PHE A 69 -11.71 -9.28 -20.11
C PHE A 69 -10.76 -8.14 -19.75
N CYS A 70 -10.47 -7.92 -18.46
CA CYS A 70 -9.70 -6.79 -17.97
C CYS A 70 -8.28 -6.74 -18.57
N LEU A 71 -7.50 -7.84 -18.44
CA LEU A 71 -6.13 -7.89 -18.97
C LEU A 71 -6.10 -7.80 -20.49
N ARG A 72 -7.09 -8.39 -21.19
CA ARG A 72 -7.22 -8.24 -22.64
C ARG A 72 -7.52 -6.78 -23.03
N HIS A 73 -8.45 -6.14 -22.34
CA HIS A 73 -8.89 -4.78 -22.66
C HIS A 73 -7.78 -3.75 -22.46
N PHE A 74 -7.01 -3.86 -21.37
CA PHE A 74 -5.98 -2.87 -21.04
C PHE A 74 -4.59 -3.21 -21.55
N LEU A 75 -4.24 -4.50 -21.67
CA LEU A 75 -2.87 -4.94 -21.96
C LEU A 75 -2.76 -5.85 -23.19
N GLY A 76 -3.88 -6.18 -23.84
CA GLY A 76 -3.90 -7.04 -25.02
C GLY A 76 -3.60 -8.52 -24.75
N ALA A 77 -3.71 -8.98 -23.49
CA ALA A 77 -3.54 -10.38 -23.13
C ALA A 77 -4.65 -11.28 -23.72
N ASP A 78 -4.40 -12.60 -23.72
CA ASP A 78 -5.39 -13.58 -24.14
C ASP A 78 -6.59 -13.61 -23.17
N ALA A 79 -7.78 -13.92 -23.71
CA ALA A 79 -9.00 -14.10 -22.91
C ALA A 79 -9.21 -15.58 -22.59
N ASP A 80 -8.21 -16.21 -21.99
CA ASP A 80 -8.25 -17.60 -21.54
C ASP A 80 -8.53 -17.72 -20.03
N ASP A 81 -8.83 -18.93 -19.59
CA ASP A 81 -9.16 -19.20 -18.18
C ASP A 81 -7.94 -18.99 -17.26
N TYR A 82 -6.72 -19.19 -17.77
CA TYR A 82 -5.51 -18.94 -17.00
C TYR A 82 -5.38 -17.45 -16.64
N THR A 83 -5.50 -16.58 -17.64
CA THR A 83 -5.39 -15.12 -17.51
C THR A 83 -6.50 -14.58 -16.62
N TYR A 84 -7.73 -15.10 -16.78
CA TYR A 84 -8.85 -14.77 -15.92
C TYR A 84 -8.60 -15.17 -14.46
N GLU A 85 -8.25 -16.42 -14.19
CA GLU A 85 -8.04 -16.92 -12.83
C GLU A 85 -6.82 -16.28 -12.16
N ALA A 86 -5.75 -15.99 -12.92
CA ALA A 86 -4.58 -15.28 -12.41
C ALA A 86 -4.93 -13.88 -11.90
N LEU A 87 -5.67 -13.09 -12.69
CA LEU A 87 -6.12 -11.76 -12.26
C LEU A 87 -7.10 -11.87 -11.09
N LYS A 88 -8.10 -12.75 -11.19
CA LYS A 88 -9.11 -12.93 -10.15
C LYS A 88 -8.48 -13.28 -8.80
N LEU A 89 -7.52 -14.20 -8.80
CA LEU A 89 -6.79 -14.62 -7.60
C LEU A 89 -5.96 -13.48 -7.01
N PHE A 90 -5.32 -12.67 -7.84
CA PHE A 90 -4.61 -11.46 -7.41
C PHE A 90 -5.56 -10.45 -6.75
N LEU A 91 -6.70 -10.16 -7.36
CA LEU A 91 -7.70 -9.23 -6.83
C LEU A 91 -8.30 -9.71 -5.51
N LEU A 92 -8.67 -11.00 -5.43
CA LEU A 92 -9.17 -11.59 -4.18
C LEU A 92 -8.10 -11.58 -3.09
N GLY A 93 -6.83 -11.81 -3.44
CA GLY A 93 -5.70 -11.64 -2.53
C GLY A 93 -5.56 -10.21 -2.01
N ALA A 94 -5.71 -9.21 -2.89
CA ALA A 94 -5.65 -7.80 -2.53
C ALA A 94 -6.74 -7.41 -1.53
N ILE A 95 -7.98 -7.86 -1.78
CA ILE A 95 -9.10 -7.66 -0.84
C ILE A 95 -8.83 -8.40 0.47
N SER A 96 -8.42 -9.66 0.41
CA SER A 96 -8.16 -10.48 1.61
C SER A 96 -7.09 -9.86 2.50
N ARG A 97 -5.97 -9.40 1.92
CA ARG A 97 -4.90 -8.72 2.66
C ARG A 97 -5.38 -7.42 3.32
N ALA A 98 -6.25 -6.66 2.66
CA ALA A 98 -6.82 -5.46 3.23
C ALA A 98 -7.72 -5.79 4.43
N PHE A 99 -8.67 -6.73 4.32
CA PHE A 99 -9.66 -7.04 5.36
C PHE A 99 -9.19 -8.02 6.44
N GLN A 100 -8.21 -8.87 6.13
CA GLN A 100 -7.60 -9.85 7.02
C GLN A 100 -6.07 -9.67 7.03
N PRO A 101 -5.55 -8.63 7.72
CA PRO A 101 -4.13 -8.34 7.75
C PRO A 101 -3.31 -9.54 8.19
N GLY A 102 -2.29 -9.88 7.40
CA GLY A 102 -1.44 -11.03 7.63
C GLY A 102 -1.99 -12.38 7.18
N CYS A 103 -3.15 -12.43 6.50
CA CYS A 103 -3.60 -13.65 5.83
C CYS A 103 -2.52 -14.17 4.87
N LYS A 104 -2.31 -15.48 4.81
CA LYS A 104 -1.25 -16.03 3.94
C LYS A 104 -1.65 -15.85 2.47
N PHE A 105 -0.81 -15.14 1.72
CA PHE A 105 -0.95 -14.95 0.27
C PHE A 105 0.44 -14.78 -0.33
N GLU A 106 0.88 -15.77 -1.10
CA GLU A 106 2.25 -15.90 -1.63
C GLU A 106 2.28 -15.81 -3.16
N ILE A 107 1.23 -15.23 -3.74
CA ILE A 107 1.03 -15.15 -5.19
C ILE A 107 1.35 -13.72 -5.63
N MET A 108 2.10 -13.62 -6.72
CA MET A 108 2.45 -12.36 -7.37
C MET A 108 1.97 -12.44 -8.82
N LEU A 109 1.17 -11.45 -9.26
CA LEU A 109 0.73 -11.38 -10.64
C LEU A 109 1.87 -10.79 -11.48
N CYS A 110 2.42 -11.56 -12.42
CA CYS A 110 3.49 -11.10 -13.31
C CYS A 110 2.92 -10.73 -14.68
N LEU A 111 3.07 -9.46 -15.07
CA LEU A 111 2.72 -8.98 -16.40
C LEU A 111 3.97 -8.92 -17.27
N VAL A 112 3.95 -9.65 -18.39
CA VAL A 112 5.06 -9.69 -19.36
C VAL A 112 4.58 -9.14 -20.69
N GLY A 113 5.34 -8.22 -21.28
CA GLY A 113 5.01 -7.62 -22.56
C GLY A 113 5.97 -6.50 -22.92
N GLY A 114 5.85 -5.94 -24.13
CA GLY A 114 6.75 -4.89 -24.62
C GLY A 114 6.87 -3.68 -23.69
N GLN A 115 7.99 -2.95 -23.83
CA GLN A 115 8.15 -1.65 -23.17
C GLN A 115 7.03 -0.70 -23.60
N GLY A 116 6.49 0.07 -22.66
CA GLY A 116 5.38 0.99 -22.94
C GLY A 116 4.00 0.33 -23.06
N ALA A 117 3.86 -0.98 -22.82
CA ALA A 117 2.57 -1.68 -22.85
C ALA A 117 1.59 -1.31 -21.70
N GLY A 118 1.93 -0.34 -20.85
CA GLY A 118 1.05 0.13 -19.77
C GLY A 118 1.01 -0.75 -18.52
N LYS A 119 1.94 -1.69 -18.34
CA LYS A 119 1.96 -2.64 -17.19
C LYS A 119 2.00 -1.96 -15.82
N SER A 120 2.93 -1.02 -15.61
CA SER A 120 3.05 -0.24 -14.37
C SER A 120 1.82 0.66 -14.17
N THR A 121 1.33 1.26 -15.26
CA THR A 121 0.11 2.07 -15.24
C THR A 121 -1.11 1.26 -14.83
N PHE A 122 -1.21 0.00 -15.27
CA PHE A 122 -2.28 -0.91 -14.89
C PHE A 122 -2.30 -1.13 -13.37
N PHE A 123 -1.17 -1.46 -12.75
CA PHE A 123 -1.11 -1.63 -11.28
C PHE A 123 -1.39 -0.34 -10.53
N ARG A 124 -0.88 0.80 -11.01
CA ARG A 124 -1.17 2.12 -10.43
C ARG A 124 -2.66 2.44 -10.44
N LEU A 125 -3.33 2.25 -11.58
CA LEU A 125 -4.77 2.50 -11.71
C LEU A 125 -5.60 1.48 -10.92
N LEU A 126 -5.13 0.24 -10.82
CA LEU A 126 -5.80 -0.80 -10.05
C LEU A 126 -5.81 -0.49 -8.54
N ALA A 127 -4.80 0.26 -8.06
CA ALA A 127 -4.76 0.74 -6.68
C ALA A 127 -5.79 1.85 -6.42
N VAL A 128 -6.52 2.32 -7.42
CA VAL A 128 -7.55 3.39 -7.37
C VAL A 128 -7.01 4.78 -7.06
N ARG A 129 -6.10 4.90 -6.10
CA ARG A 129 -5.41 6.14 -5.75
C ARG A 129 -3.91 5.92 -5.83
N ASP A 130 -3.20 6.91 -6.36
CA ASP A 130 -1.74 6.86 -6.49
C ASP A 130 -1.04 6.66 -5.13
N GLU A 131 -1.62 7.18 -4.04
CA GLU A 131 -1.10 7.00 -2.66
C GLU A 131 -1.18 5.55 -2.15
N TRP A 132 -1.97 4.68 -2.79
CA TRP A 132 -2.08 3.25 -2.46
C TRP A 132 -1.21 2.37 -3.38
N PHE A 133 -0.46 2.99 -4.30
CA PHE A 133 0.46 2.31 -5.22
C PHE A 133 1.91 2.66 -4.91
N SER A 134 2.82 1.69 -5.07
CA SER A 134 4.26 1.96 -5.01
C SER A 134 5.02 1.07 -5.99
N ASP A 135 6.03 1.63 -6.66
CA ASP A 135 6.99 0.93 -7.52
C ASP A 135 8.44 1.10 -7.01
N ASP A 136 8.62 1.65 -5.80
CA ASP A 136 9.93 1.96 -5.23
C ASP A 136 10.58 0.75 -4.52
N LEU A 137 9.99 -0.43 -4.64
CA LEU A 137 10.51 -1.67 -4.09
C LEU A 137 11.59 -2.28 -5.02
N ARG A 138 12.77 -1.66 -5.03
CA ARG A 138 13.91 -2.09 -5.87
C ARG A 138 14.80 -3.15 -5.21
N LYS A 139 14.83 -3.20 -3.88
CA LYS A 139 15.72 -4.07 -3.10
C LYS A 139 14.98 -4.62 -1.89
N LEU A 140 15.02 -5.94 -1.71
CA LEU A 140 14.34 -6.64 -0.61
C LEU A 140 15.16 -6.70 0.68
N ASP A 141 16.46 -6.39 0.60
CA ASP A 141 17.43 -6.37 1.69
C ASP A 141 17.60 -4.99 2.34
N ASP A 142 16.85 -3.98 1.89
CA ASP A 142 16.86 -2.65 2.49
C ASP A 142 16.20 -2.67 3.88
N ASP A 143 16.91 -2.17 4.90
CA ASP A 143 16.39 -2.03 6.27
C ASP A 143 15.10 -1.17 6.33
N ASN A 144 14.89 -0.31 5.31
CA ASN A 144 13.71 0.53 5.18
C ASN A 144 12.62 -0.04 4.27
N VAL A 145 12.78 -1.27 3.76
CA VAL A 145 11.80 -1.92 2.86
C VAL A 145 10.38 -1.84 3.42
N TYR A 146 10.24 -2.03 4.74
CA TYR A 146 8.96 -2.01 5.43
C TYR A 146 8.27 -0.65 5.43
N ARG A 147 9.04 0.45 5.41
CA ARG A 147 8.48 1.81 5.27
C ARG A 147 7.88 2.00 3.88
N LYS A 148 8.48 1.38 2.87
CA LYS A 148 7.96 1.39 1.49
C LYS A 148 6.68 0.57 1.35
N LEU A 149 6.44 -0.41 2.23
CA LEU A 149 5.18 -1.17 2.23
C LEU A 149 4.04 -0.42 2.92
N GLN A 150 4.36 0.42 3.91
CA GLN A 150 3.36 1.07 4.76
C GLN A 150 2.49 2.04 3.94
N GLY A 151 1.17 1.87 4.04
CA GLY A 151 0.18 2.73 3.37
C GLY A 151 -0.16 2.32 1.94
N HIS A 152 0.65 1.47 1.30
CA HIS A 152 0.41 0.99 -0.06
C HIS A 152 -0.39 -0.32 -0.07
N TRP A 153 -1.31 -0.45 -1.02
CA TRP A 153 -2.14 -1.64 -1.24
C TRP A 153 -1.57 -2.55 -2.32
N ILE A 154 -1.10 -1.95 -3.43
CA ILE A 154 -0.50 -2.66 -4.56
C ILE A 154 0.92 -2.15 -4.73
N ILE A 155 1.87 -3.09 -4.76
CA ILE A 155 3.29 -2.77 -4.89
C ILE A 155 3.82 -3.45 -6.13
N GLU A 156 4.29 -2.65 -7.08
CA GLU A 156 4.99 -3.13 -8.26
C GLU A 156 6.45 -3.46 -7.93
N MET A 157 6.89 -4.61 -8.42
CA MET A 157 8.27 -5.08 -8.39
C MET A 157 8.81 -5.09 -9.82
N SER A 158 9.21 -3.91 -10.29
CA SER A 158 9.65 -3.66 -11.67
C SER A 158 10.96 -4.38 -11.96
N GLU A 159 11.05 -5.08 -13.09
CA GLU A 159 12.30 -5.67 -13.64
C GLU A 159 12.98 -6.72 -12.74
N MET A 160 12.34 -7.14 -11.65
CA MET A 160 12.87 -8.21 -10.79
C MET A 160 12.92 -9.56 -11.49
N MET A 161 12.07 -9.80 -12.48
CA MET A 161 12.16 -11.00 -13.31
C MET A 161 13.35 -10.96 -14.28
N ALA A 162 13.67 -9.78 -14.83
CA ALA A 162 14.77 -9.64 -15.80
C ALA A 162 16.15 -9.82 -15.16
N THR A 163 16.26 -9.66 -13.84
CA THR A 163 17.47 -9.89 -13.05
C THR A 163 17.39 -11.14 -12.18
N ALA A 164 16.37 -11.99 -12.38
CA ALA A 164 16.11 -13.15 -11.57
C ALA A 164 17.17 -14.24 -11.76
N ASN A 165 18.02 -14.42 -10.75
CA ASN A 165 18.83 -15.61 -10.54
C ASN A 165 18.23 -16.48 -9.42
N ALA A 166 18.69 -17.73 -9.28
CA ALA A 166 18.14 -18.67 -8.28
C ALA A 166 18.07 -18.08 -6.86
N LYS A 167 19.11 -17.35 -6.45
CA LYS A 167 19.16 -16.67 -5.14
C LYS A 167 18.07 -15.62 -4.99
N SER A 168 17.93 -14.73 -5.97
CA SER A 168 16.89 -13.68 -5.94
C SER A 168 15.47 -14.27 -5.97
N ILE A 169 15.25 -15.41 -6.64
CA ILE A 169 13.95 -16.10 -6.64
C ILE A 169 13.61 -16.62 -5.25
N GLU A 170 14.59 -17.18 -4.53
CA GLU A 170 14.38 -17.63 -3.15
C GLU A 170 14.12 -16.45 -2.20
N GLU A 171 14.83 -15.33 -2.38
CA GLU A 171 14.60 -14.10 -1.64
C GLU A 171 13.19 -13.54 -1.88
N ILE A 172 12.72 -13.53 -3.14
CA ILE A 172 11.35 -13.15 -3.50
C ILE A 172 10.33 -14.06 -2.83
N LYS A 173 10.48 -15.39 -2.96
CA LYS A 173 9.56 -16.35 -2.37
C LYS A 173 9.49 -16.19 -0.85
N SER A 174 10.66 -16.08 -0.21
CA SER A 174 10.78 -15.79 1.22
C SER A 174 10.08 -14.49 1.58
N PHE A 175 10.30 -13.42 0.80
CA PHE A 175 9.66 -12.14 1.03
C PHE A 175 8.15 -12.20 0.88
N LEU A 176 7.61 -12.76 -0.21
CA LEU A 176 6.17 -12.93 -0.47
C LEU A 176 5.49 -13.79 0.60
N SER A 177 6.17 -14.81 1.12
CA SER A 177 5.65 -15.73 2.15
C SER A 177 5.34 -15.05 3.50
N ARG A 178 5.94 -13.90 3.77
CA ARG A 178 5.80 -13.22 5.06
C ARG A 178 4.35 -12.79 5.29
N GLN A 179 3.88 -13.04 6.50
CA GLN A 179 2.56 -12.63 6.98
C GLN A 179 2.63 -11.33 7.79
N LYS A 180 3.79 -11.01 8.35
CA LYS A 180 4.01 -9.80 9.12
C LYS A 180 5.44 -9.32 8.96
N GLU A 181 5.60 -8.03 9.18
CA GLU A 181 6.86 -7.32 9.26
C GLU A 181 7.14 -7.00 10.72
N VAL A 182 8.38 -7.22 11.16
CA VAL A 182 8.84 -6.81 12.48
C VAL A 182 9.82 -5.67 12.29
N TYR A 183 9.37 -4.44 12.52
CA TYR A 183 10.23 -3.27 12.42
C TYR A 183 9.85 -2.21 13.44
N LYS A 184 10.78 -1.28 13.64
CA LYS A 184 10.65 -0.14 14.53
C LYS A 184 10.50 1.11 13.68
N ILE A 185 9.37 1.80 13.79
CA ILE A 185 9.23 3.14 13.20
C ILE A 185 10.13 4.10 13.99
N PRO A 186 10.75 5.11 13.36
CA PRO A 186 11.38 6.20 14.09
C PRO A 186 10.50 6.69 15.24
N TYR A 187 11.11 7.00 16.38
CA TYR A 187 10.44 7.51 17.58
C TYR A 187 9.55 6.52 18.35
N GLU A 188 9.21 5.34 17.80
CA GLU A 188 8.64 4.26 18.62
C GLU A 188 9.71 3.70 19.57
N THR A 189 9.32 3.26 20.76
CA THR A 189 10.27 2.71 21.74
C THR A 189 10.60 1.25 21.45
N HIS A 190 9.60 0.49 20.97
CA HIS A 190 9.69 -0.96 20.75
C HIS A 190 9.33 -1.33 19.32
N PRO A 191 9.98 -2.36 18.73
CA PRO A 191 9.51 -2.96 17.49
C PRO A 191 8.08 -3.48 17.65
N ALA A 192 7.28 -3.38 16.59
CA ALA A 192 5.92 -3.90 16.58
C ALA A 192 5.74 -4.86 15.42
N ASP A 193 4.93 -5.90 15.65
CA ASP A 193 4.42 -6.75 14.58
C ASP A 193 3.42 -5.94 13.74
N ARG A 194 3.71 -5.80 12.44
CA ARG A 194 2.81 -5.18 11.47
C ARG A 194 2.33 -6.26 10.50
N PRO A 195 1.07 -6.71 10.59
CA PRO A 195 0.56 -7.70 9.65
C PRO A 195 0.48 -7.11 8.24
N ARG A 196 0.91 -7.89 7.24
CA ARG A 196 0.97 -7.44 5.85
C ARG A 196 -0.42 -7.27 5.25
N GLN A 197 -0.63 -6.12 4.61
CA GLN A 197 -1.91 -5.70 4.02
C GLN A 197 -1.84 -5.39 2.52
N CYS A 198 -0.67 -5.52 1.90
CA CYS A 198 -0.45 -5.29 0.48
C CYS A 198 -0.28 -6.59 -0.33
N VAL A 199 -0.39 -6.47 -1.65
CA VAL A 199 -0.05 -7.51 -2.64
C VAL A 199 0.99 -6.99 -3.63
N PHE A 200 1.66 -7.92 -4.30
CA PHE A 200 2.77 -7.62 -5.19
C PHE A 200 2.45 -7.96 -6.64
N GLY A 201 2.78 -7.04 -7.54
CA GLY A 201 2.69 -7.22 -8.99
C GLY A 201 4.09 -7.17 -9.61
N GLY A 202 4.45 -8.14 -10.43
CA GLY A 202 5.69 -8.14 -11.19
C GLY A 202 5.48 -7.57 -12.59
N THR A 203 6.45 -6.81 -13.11
CA THR A 203 6.46 -6.40 -14.52
C THR A 203 7.78 -6.78 -15.18
N SER A 204 7.69 -7.27 -16.42
CA SER A 204 8.87 -7.59 -17.23
C SER A 204 8.68 -7.24 -18.70
N ASN A 205 9.79 -6.92 -19.37
CA ASN A 205 9.84 -6.71 -20.82
C ASN A 205 10.24 -7.99 -21.59
N ALA A 206 10.76 -9.00 -20.88
CA ALA A 206 11.15 -10.30 -21.43
C ALA A 206 10.56 -11.44 -20.59
N LEU A 207 10.23 -12.55 -21.24
CA LEU A 207 9.91 -13.82 -20.58
C LEU A 207 11.12 -14.38 -19.86
#